data_AF-A0A6A4GME6-F1
#
_entry.id   AF-A0A6A4GME6-F1
#
_cell.length_a   1.000
_cell.length_b   1.000
_cell.length_c   1.000
_cell.angle_alpha   90.00
_cell.angle_beta   90.00
_cell.angle_gamma   90.00
#
_symmetry.space_group_name_H-M   'P 1'
#
loop_
_entity.id
_entity.type
_entity.pdbx_description
1 polymer ?
#
loop_
_entity_poly.entity_id
_entity_poly.type
_entity_poly.pdbx_seq_one_letter_code
_entity_poly.pdbx_strand_id
1 'polypeptide(L)'
;MLGPLQDLANAVDPGSKRIRVLTVPFANIRLQMSHGIRNMTTDIIVFTDDNAIWLPMLLPYILACFKDQKVGGVGTSQRVQFVRERMTIGSAHCVQTFHLECSTHIDGGLPCLSERTAAYRTIILKDPDFLHGFTHDYWLGKYQLNSGNDKFLTRWLGSSC
;
A
#
# COMPACT_ATOMS: atom_id res chain seq x y z
N MET A 1 -16.95 7.70 12.20
CA MET A 1 -17.26 6.59 11.26
C MET A 1 -17.03 5.18 11.83
N LEU A 2 -16.71 5.00 13.12
CA LEU A 2 -16.40 3.67 13.67
C LEU A 2 -17.58 2.68 13.58
N GLY A 3 -18.79 3.12 13.97
CA GLY A 3 -19.98 2.25 14.04
C GLY A 3 -20.26 1.46 12.75
N PRO A 4 -20.54 2.12 11.62
CA PRO A 4 -20.87 1.42 10.38
C PRO A 4 -19.77 0.46 9.88
N LEU A 5 -18.51 0.82 10.05
CA LEU A 5 -17.37 -0.03 9.66
C LEU A 5 -17.21 -1.23 10.58
N GLN A 6 -17.45 -1.05 11.88
CA GLN A 6 -17.41 -2.14 12.86
C GLN A 6 -18.55 -3.12 12.64
N ASP A 7 -19.75 -2.63 12.31
CA ASP A 7 -20.90 -3.47 12.00
C ASP A 7 -20.64 -4.33 10.76
N LEU A 8 -20.05 -3.74 9.71
CA LEU A 8 -19.64 -4.48 8.51
C LEU A 8 -18.56 -5.53 8.82
N ALA A 9 -17.56 -5.18 9.63
CA ALA A 9 -16.52 -6.12 10.06
C ALA A 9 -17.10 -7.30 10.84
N ASN A 10 -18.04 -7.04 11.75
CA ASN A 10 -18.70 -8.08 12.55
C ASN A 10 -19.58 -9.00 11.69
N ALA A 11 -20.20 -8.47 10.63
CA ALA A 11 -21.00 -9.26 9.70
C ALA A 11 -20.15 -10.24 8.87
N VAL A 12 -18.93 -9.85 8.50
CA VAL A 12 -18.01 -10.66 7.68
C VAL A 12 -17.15 -11.61 8.51
N ASP A 13 -16.73 -11.21 9.72
CA ASP A 13 -15.92 -11.99 10.65
C ASP A 13 -16.57 -12.04 12.06
N PRO A 14 -17.60 -12.89 12.24
CA PRO A 14 -18.29 -13.01 13.51
C PRO A 14 -17.32 -13.48 14.61
N GLY A 15 -17.12 -12.63 15.63
CA GLY A 15 -16.17 -12.87 16.71
C GLY A 15 -14.81 -12.20 16.55
N SER A 16 -14.62 -11.36 15.52
CA SER A 16 -13.51 -10.41 15.36
C SER A 16 -12.12 -11.05 15.53
N LYS A 17 -11.93 -12.24 14.96
CA LYS A 17 -10.67 -13.00 15.08
C LYS A 17 -9.63 -12.56 14.06
N ARG A 18 -10.07 -12.09 12.90
CA ARG A 18 -9.23 -11.76 11.74
C ARG A 18 -9.32 -10.29 11.36
N ILE A 19 -10.50 -9.67 11.48
CA ILE A 19 -10.73 -8.29 11.08
C ILE A 19 -10.74 -7.39 12.31
N ARG A 20 -9.94 -6.32 12.27
CA ARG A 20 -9.87 -5.32 13.32
C ARG A 20 -9.95 -3.92 12.72
N VAL A 21 -10.93 -3.14 13.17
CA VAL A 21 -11.14 -1.76 12.67
C VAL A 21 -10.37 -0.80 13.56
N LEU A 22 -9.55 0.05 12.96
CA LEU A 22 -8.82 1.11 13.64
C LEU A 22 -9.26 2.46 13.08
N THR A 23 -9.31 3.48 13.94
CA THR A 23 -9.69 4.83 13.51
C THR A 23 -8.72 5.87 14.05
N VAL A 24 -8.61 6.98 13.32
CA VAL A 24 -7.84 8.16 13.71
C VAL A 24 -8.79 9.37 13.74
N PRO A 25 -8.50 10.40 14.56
CA PRO A 25 -9.40 11.54 14.71
C PRO A 25 -9.53 12.41 13.45
N PHE A 26 -8.53 12.41 12.57
CA PHE A 26 -8.48 13.24 11.37
C PHE A 26 -8.48 12.40 10.09
N ALA A 27 -9.19 12.87 9.06
CA ALA A 27 -9.22 12.25 7.74
C ALA A 27 -7.91 12.51 6.98
N ASN A 28 -6.86 11.80 7.38
CA ASN A 28 -5.53 11.87 6.77
C ASN A 28 -5.02 10.45 6.52
N ILE A 29 -4.79 10.12 5.26
CA ILE A 29 -4.42 8.76 4.84
C ILE A 29 -3.07 8.35 5.42
N ARG A 30 -2.11 9.28 5.54
CA ARG A 30 -0.80 8.98 6.13
C ARG A 30 -0.89 8.71 7.62
N LEU A 31 -1.77 9.42 8.35
CA LEU A 31 -2.05 9.11 9.75
C LEU A 31 -2.76 7.76 9.90
N GLN A 32 -3.71 7.46 9.03
CA GLN A 32 -4.42 6.17 9.01
C GLN A 32 -3.45 5.01 8.76
N MET A 33 -2.60 5.12 7.73
CA MET A 33 -1.58 4.13 7.41
C MET A 33 -0.58 3.98 8.56
N SER A 34 -0.05 5.08 9.10
CA SER A 34 0.89 5.05 10.23
C SER A 34 0.28 4.39 11.46
N HIS A 35 -1.00 4.65 11.74
CA HIS A 35 -1.70 4.02 12.84
C HIS A 35 -1.89 2.52 12.60
N GLY A 36 -2.20 2.10 11.37
CA GLY A 36 -2.22 0.69 10.96
C GLY A 36 -0.87 0.02 11.14
N ILE A 37 0.21 0.61 10.61
CA ILE A 37 1.58 0.09 10.68
C ILE A 37 2.02 -0.16 12.13
N ARG A 38 1.79 0.82 13.03
CA ARG A 38 2.14 0.69 14.46
C ARG A 38 1.42 -0.48 15.13
N ASN A 39 0.22 -0.80 14.69
CA ASN A 39 -0.64 -1.83 15.26
C ASN A 39 -0.49 -3.22 14.62
N MET A 40 0.32 -3.35 13.57
CA MET A 40 0.59 -4.64 12.91
C MET A 40 1.62 -5.44 13.69
N THR A 41 1.48 -6.77 13.70
CA THR A 41 2.39 -7.68 14.41
C THR A 41 3.10 -8.67 13.48
N THR A 42 2.65 -8.79 12.23
CA THR A 42 3.23 -9.68 11.22
C THR A 42 4.51 -9.10 10.63
N ASP A 43 5.35 -9.96 10.06
CA ASP A 43 6.62 -9.56 9.42
C ASP A 43 6.44 -8.84 8.08
N ILE A 44 5.27 -9.02 7.45
CA ILE A 44 4.92 -8.42 6.17
C ILE A 44 3.60 -7.66 6.35
N ILE A 45 3.57 -6.44 5.81
CA ILE A 45 2.36 -5.61 5.68
C ILE A 45 2.01 -5.55 4.21
N VAL A 46 0.73 -5.78 3.89
CA VAL A 46 0.19 -5.57 2.54
C VAL A 46 -0.84 -4.46 2.61
N PHE A 47 -0.60 -3.37 1.88
CA PHE A 47 -1.58 -2.33 1.66
C PHE A 47 -2.47 -2.71 0.48
N THR A 48 -3.76 -2.42 0.61
CA THR A 48 -4.74 -2.65 -0.44
C THR A 48 -5.82 -1.59 -0.41
N ASP A 49 -6.28 -1.19 -1.58
CA ASP A 49 -7.48 -0.37 -1.71
C ASP A 49 -8.74 -1.23 -1.51
N ASP A 50 -9.83 -0.58 -1.14
CA ASP A 50 -11.16 -1.18 -0.97
C ASP A 50 -11.77 -1.69 -2.29
N ASN A 51 -11.27 -1.21 -3.43
CA ASN A 51 -11.69 -1.63 -4.76
C ASN A 51 -10.75 -2.67 -5.42
N ALA A 52 -9.73 -3.14 -4.70
CA ALA A 52 -8.82 -4.15 -5.23
C ALA A 52 -9.42 -5.55 -5.05
N ILE A 53 -9.43 -6.33 -6.13
CA ILE A 53 -9.88 -7.72 -6.13
C ILE A 53 -8.66 -8.61 -6.29
N TRP A 54 -8.43 -9.49 -5.31
CA TRP A 54 -7.29 -10.40 -5.31
C TRP A 54 -7.67 -11.78 -5.84
N LEU A 55 -6.88 -12.28 -6.77
CA LEU A 55 -6.95 -13.69 -7.16
C LEU A 55 -6.37 -14.57 -6.04
N PRO A 56 -6.84 -15.82 -5.87
CA PRO A 56 -6.41 -16.70 -4.78
C PRO A 56 -4.88 -16.89 -4.68
N MET A 57 -4.18 -16.83 -5.82
CA MET A 57 -2.73 -17.03 -5.90
C MET A 57 -1.91 -15.75 -5.69
N LEU A 58 -2.54 -14.57 -5.60
CA LEU A 58 -1.82 -13.31 -5.52
C LEU A 58 -0.94 -13.23 -4.26
N LEU A 59 -1.52 -13.52 -3.09
CA LEU A 59 -0.79 -13.45 -1.83
C LEU A 59 0.36 -14.47 -1.75
N PRO A 60 0.18 -15.76 -2.13
CA PRO A 60 1.31 -16.70 -2.26
C PRO A 60 2.44 -16.20 -3.17
N TYR A 61 2.13 -15.57 -4.30
CA TYR A 61 3.17 -15.03 -5.20
C TYR A 61 3.90 -13.84 -4.59
N ILE A 62 3.19 -12.91 -3.93
CA ILE A 62 3.80 -11.80 -3.20
C ILE A 62 4.77 -12.34 -2.13
N LEU A 63 4.31 -13.30 -1.33
CA LEU A 63 5.11 -13.89 -0.25
C LEU A 63 6.35 -14.64 -0.76
N ALA A 64 6.29 -15.21 -1.96
CA ALA A 64 7.43 -15.88 -2.57
C ALA A 64 8.61 -14.94 -2.83
N CYS A 65 8.35 -13.66 -3.17
CA CYS A 65 9.40 -12.65 -3.36
C CYS A 65 10.16 -12.33 -2.07
N PHE A 66 9.51 -12.37 -0.91
CA PHE A 66 10.13 -12.11 0.39
C PHE A 66 11.02 -13.26 0.92
N LYS A 67 11.14 -14.37 0.18
CA LYS A 67 12.16 -15.40 0.47
C LYS A 67 13.57 -14.84 0.34
N ASP A 68 13.77 -13.88 -0.56
CA ASP A 68 15.01 -13.09 -0.59
C ASP A 68 14.95 -12.00 0.48
N GLN A 69 15.90 -12.04 1.43
CA GLN A 69 16.01 -11.08 2.51
C GLN A 69 16.30 -9.66 2.02
N LYS A 70 16.86 -9.51 0.81
CA LYS A 70 17.14 -8.20 0.20
C LYS A 70 15.90 -7.50 -0.34
N VAL A 71 14.79 -8.22 -0.53
CA VAL A 71 13.54 -7.64 -1.03
C VAL A 71 12.84 -6.90 0.10
N GLY A 72 12.84 -5.56 0.04
CA GLY A 72 12.18 -4.69 1.02
C GLY A 72 10.70 -4.43 0.73
N GLY A 73 10.29 -4.46 -0.54
CA GLY A 73 8.91 -4.27 -0.97
C GLY A 73 8.60 -4.89 -2.33
N VAL A 74 7.33 -5.18 -2.57
CA VAL A 74 6.82 -5.91 -3.74
C VAL A 74 5.56 -5.21 -4.24
N GLY A 75 5.55 -4.81 -5.51
CA GLY A 75 4.36 -4.34 -6.23
C GLY A 75 3.73 -5.46 -7.05
N THR A 76 2.46 -5.29 -7.42
CA THR A 76 1.74 -6.25 -8.26
C THR A 76 1.39 -5.65 -9.62
N SER A 77 1.31 -6.51 -10.63
CA SER A 77 0.73 -6.16 -11.93
C SER A 77 -0.77 -5.93 -11.77
N GLN A 78 -1.27 -4.78 -12.22
CA GLN A 78 -2.66 -4.38 -12.01
C GLN A 78 -3.39 -4.37 -13.35
N ARG A 79 -4.62 -4.91 -13.36
CA ARG A 79 -5.51 -4.88 -14.51
C ARG A 79 -6.87 -4.33 -14.09
N VAL A 80 -7.44 -3.48 -14.94
CA VAL A 80 -8.79 -2.95 -14.72
C VAL A 80 -9.80 -4.01 -15.11
N GLN A 81 -10.74 -4.28 -14.21
CA GLN A 81 -11.96 -4.99 -14.58
C GLN A 81 -12.96 -4.00 -15.16
N PHE A 82 -13.28 -4.15 -16.44
CA PHE A 82 -14.24 -3.29 -17.12
C PHE A 82 -15.66 -3.63 -16.68
N VAL A 83 -16.41 -2.63 -16.22
CA VAL A 83 -17.85 -2.74 -15.91
C VAL A 83 -18.71 -2.29 -17.10
N ARG A 84 -18.12 -1.64 -18.11
CA ARG A 84 -18.77 -1.16 -19.34
C ARG A 84 -17.89 -1.45 -20.55
N GLU A 85 -18.47 -1.45 -21.75
CA GLU A 85 -17.79 -1.78 -23.01
C GLU A 85 -16.64 -0.85 -23.42
N ARG A 86 -16.53 0.35 -22.81
CA ARG A 86 -15.51 1.34 -23.20
C ARG A 86 -14.59 1.70 -22.03
N MET A 87 -13.32 1.84 -22.37
CA MET A 87 -12.25 2.29 -21.50
C MET A 87 -12.42 3.78 -21.19
N THR A 88 -12.74 4.13 -19.95
CA THR A 88 -12.78 5.53 -19.50
C THR A 88 -11.36 6.02 -19.23
N ILE A 89 -11.07 7.32 -19.33
CA ILE A 89 -9.72 7.90 -19.11
C ILE A 89 -9.07 7.40 -17.80
N GLY A 90 -9.87 7.23 -16.73
CA GLY A 90 -9.38 6.69 -15.45
C GLY A 90 -8.82 5.26 -15.51
N SER A 91 -9.25 4.44 -16.47
CA SER A 91 -8.74 3.08 -16.66
C SER A 91 -7.41 3.03 -17.44
N ALA A 92 -7.01 4.11 -18.10
CA ALA A 92 -5.70 4.21 -18.76
C ALA A 92 -4.55 4.29 -17.75
N HIS A 93 -4.79 4.79 -16.52
CA HIS A 93 -3.77 4.85 -15.47
C HIS A 93 -3.28 3.46 -15.02
N CYS A 94 -4.05 2.40 -15.21
CA CYS A 94 -3.59 1.04 -14.90
C CYS A 94 -2.57 0.50 -15.92
N VAL A 95 -2.44 1.13 -17.09
CA VAL A 95 -1.36 0.82 -18.05
C VAL A 95 0.00 1.26 -17.48
N GLN A 96 0.06 2.17 -16.50
CA GLN A 96 1.31 2.59 -15.86
C GLN A 96 2.02 1.46 -15.09
N THR A 97 1.33 0.37 -14.72
CA THR A 97 1.99 -0.76 -14.04
C THR A 97 2.94 -1.53 -14.96
N PHE A 98 2.71 -1.51 -16.28
CA PHE A 98 3.66 -2.06 -17.27
C PHE A 98 5.02 -1.35 -17.19
N HIS A 99 5.03 -0.02 -16.98
CA HIS A 99 6.27 0.72 -16.81
C HIS A 99 7.05 0.31 -15.56
N LEU A 100 6.38 -0.17 -14.51
CA LEU A 100 7.03 -0.64 -13.28
C LEU A 100 7.90 -1.88 -13.55
N GLU A 101 7.31 -2.89 -14.20
CA GLU A 101 7.99 -4.14 -14.57
C GLU A 101 9.10 -3.88 -15.60
N CYS A 102 8.85 -3.05 -16.62
CA CYS A 102 9.86 -2.77 -17.64
C CYS A 102 11.05 -1.98 -17.11
N SER A 103 10.82 -0.92 -16.32
CA SER A 103 11.93 -0.10 -15.81
C SER A 103 12.78 -0.92 -14.84
N THR A 104 12.15 -1.61 -13.88
CA THR A 104 12.89 -2.46 -12.93
C THR A 104 13.69 -3.56 -13.63
N HIS A 105 13.17 -4.12 -14.73
CA HIS A 105 13.87 -5.15 -15.48
C HIS A 105 15.00 -4.62 -16.38
N ILE A 106 14.82 -3.45 -17.01
CA ILE A 106 15.75 -2.90 -18.00
C ILE A 106 16.93 -2.20 -17.32
N ASP A 107 16.66 -1.29 -16.38
CA ASP A 107 17.68 -0.43 -15.76
C ASP A 107 17.67 -0.48 -14.23
N GLY A 108 16.80 -1.29 -13.63
CA GLY A 108 16.61 -1.33 -12.18
C GLY A 108 15.81 -0.15 -11.64
N GLY A 109 15.30 0.73 -12.51
CA GLY A 109 14.53 1.90 -12.13
C GLY A 109 13.18 1.51 -11.54
N LEU A 110 12.86 2.00 -10.34
CA LEU A 110 11.59 1.78 -9.68
C LEU A 110 10.79 3.09 -9.58
N PRO A 111 9.88 3.39 -10.53
CA PRO A 111 9.17 4.67 -10.54
C PRO A 111 8.20 4.85 -9.36
N CYS A 112 7.32 3.86 -9.11
CA CYS A 112 6.36 3.91 -8.01
C CYS A 112 5.67 2.57 -7.76
N LEU A 113 5.73 2.02 -6.55
CA LEU A 113 4.90 0.90 -6.13
C LEU A 113 3.46 1.37 -5.89
N SER A 114 2.54 0.97 -6.77
CA SER A 114 1.14 1.37 -6.72
C SER A 114 0.45 0.98 -5.41
N GLU A 115 -0.20 1.96 -4.78
CA GLU A 115 -0.95 1.79 -3.52
C GLU A 115 -2.13 0.81 -3.62
N ARG A 116 -2.62 0.45 -4.82
CA ARG A 116 -3.77 -0.48 -4.94
C ARG A 116 -3.51 -1.83 -4.30
N THR A 117 -2.29 -2.35 -4.46
CA THR A 117 -1.80 -3.55 -3.78
C THR A 117 -0.28 -3.54 -3.80
N ALA A 118 0.32 -3.32 -2.63
CA ALA A 118 1.77 -3.37 -2.45
C ALA A 118 2.11 -3.94 -1.08
N ALA A 119 3.17 -4.74 -1.02
CA ALA A 119 3.63 -5.39 0.19
C ALA A 119 5.02 -4.91 0.60
N TYR A 120 5.28 -4.86 1.90
CA TYR A 120 6.51 -4.34 2.48
C TYR A 120 6.91 -5.17 3.69
N ARG A 121 8.22 -5.22 3.99
CA ARG A 121 8.69 -5.73 5.27
C ARG A 121 8.28 -4.78 6.40
N THR A 122 7.66 -5.32 7.43
CA THR A 122 7.17 -4.54 8.57
C THR A 122 8.29 -3.80 9.29
N ILE A 123 9.49 -4.39 9.37
CA ILE A 123 10.65 -3.76 10.02
C ILE A 123 11.02 -2.41 9.39
N ILE A 124 10.89 -2.29 8.06
CA ILE A 124 11.17 -1.05 7.33
C ILE A 124 10.11 0.01 7.68
N LEU A 125 8.83 -0.39 7.70
CA LEU A 125 7.73 0.54 7.95
C LEU A 125 7.59 0.94 9.42
N LYS A 126 8.07 0.10 10.35
CA LYS A 126 8.07 0.40 11.78
C LYS A 126 9.27 1.23 12.23
N ASP A 127 10.20 1.51 11.33
CA ASP A 127 11.32 2.40 11.60
C ASP A 127 10.79 3.77 12.09
N PRO A 128 11.27 4.27 13.25
CA PRO A 128 10.83 5.58 13.78
C PRO A 128 11.08 6.74 12.82
N ASP A 129 12.20 6.73 12.09
CA ASP A 129 12.58 7.76 11.12
C ASP A 129 11.66 7.69 9.90
N PHE A 130 11.31 6.48 9.46
CA PHE A 130 10.30 6.29 8.43
C PHE A 130 8.96 6.90 8.86
N LEU A 131 8.45 6.51 10.02
CA LEU A 131 7.14 6.97 10.50
C LEU A 131 7.10 8.49 10.70
N HIS A 132 8.19 9.06 11.21
CA HIS A 132 8.32 10.51 11.34
C HIS A 132 8.32 11.17 9.96
N GLY A 133 9.22 10.78 9.06
CA GLY A 133 9.32 11.36 7.72
C GLY A 133 8.04 11.20 6.90
N PHE A 134 7.35 10.06 7.03
CA PHE A 134 6.11 9.79 6.32
C PHE A 134 4.97 10.71 6.79
N THR A 135 4.87 10.96 8.11
CA THR A 135 3.82 11.82 8.68
C THR A 135 4.16 13.31 8.62
N HIS A 136 5.44 13.67 8.52
CA HIS A 136 5.96 15.05 8.50
C HIS A 136 6.59 15.40 7.15
N ASP A 137 5.94 14.97 6.06
CA ASP A 137 6.31 15.31 4.70
C ASP A 137 5.58 16.60 4.28
N TYR A 138 6.32 17.59 3.82
CA TYR A 138 5.79 18.93 3.54
C TYR A 138 6.15 19.40 2.14
N TRP A 139 5.15 19.85 1.39
CA TRP A 139 5.37 20.60 0.17
C TRP A 139 5.88 22.00 0.51
N LEU A 140 7.01 22.37 -0.10
CA LEU A 140 7.76 23.61 0.17
C LEU A 140 8.10 23.81 1.66
N GLY A 141 8.23 22.72 2.43
CA GLY A 141 8.49 22.79 3.87
C GLY A 141 7.35 23.39 4.71
N LYS A 142 6.18 23.65 4.12
CA LYS A 142 5.07 24.39 4.75
C LYS A 142 3.75 23.62 4.77
N TYR A 143 3.42 22.95 3.67
CA TYR A 143 2.11 22.34 3.51
C TYR A 143 2.20 20.84 3.69
N GLN A 144 1.65 20.33 4.80
CA GLN A 144 1.70 18.90 5.11
C GLN A 144 0.99 18.09 4.02
N LEU A 145 1.69 17.11 3.46
CA LEU A 145 1.19 16.28 2.38
C LEU A 145 0.27 15.19 2.91
N ASN A 146 -0.95 15.14 2.37
CA ASN A 146 -1.94 14.09 2.60
C ASN A 146 -2.12 13.20 1.35
N SER A 147 -1.10 13.15 0.47
CA SER A 147 -1.12 12.41 -0.79
C SER A 147 0.28 11.93 -1.16
N GLY A 148 0.39 11.10 -2.21
CA GLY A 148 1.67 10.60 -2.74
C GLY A 148 2.37 9.62 -1.80
N ASN A 149 1.62 8.73 -1.16
CA ASN A 149 2.17 7.81 -0.16
C ASN A 149 3.03 6.75 -0.85
N ASP A 150 2.59 6.30 -2.01
CA ASP A 150 3.23 5.40 -2.97
C ASP A 150 4.64 5.89 -3.33
N LYS A 151 4.76 7.17 -3.71
CA LYS A 151 6.02 7.80 -4.06
C LYS A 151 6.93 7.92 -2.85
N PHE A 152 6.38 8.28 -1.69
CA PHE A 152 7.17 8.35 -0.46
C PHE A 152 7.74 6.96 -0.09
N LEU A 153 6.88 5.94 -0.06
CA LEU A 153 7.25 4.55 0.26
C LEU A 153 8.30 4.02 -0.71
N THR A 154 8.08 4.23 -2.01
CA THR A 154 9.01 3.79 -3.06
C THR A 154 10.36 4.48 -2.93
N ARG A 155 10.36 5.80 -2.74
CA ARG A 155 11.60 6.57 -2.53
C ARG A 155 12.33 6.08 -1.29
N TRP A 156 11.62 5.88 -0.17
CA TRP A 156 12.24 5.43 1.07
C TRP A 156 12.98 4.11 0.89
N LEU A 157 12.38 3.14 0.18
CA LEU A 157 13.03 1.87 -0.13
C LEU A 157 14.30 2.04 -0.99
N GLY A 158 14.28 2.95 -1.96
CA GLY A 158 15.43 3.20 -2.85
C GLY A 158 16.54 4.05 -2.24
N SER A 159 16.22 4.91 -1.25
CA SER A 159 17.18 5.81 -0.60
C SER A 159 17.78 5.26 0.70
N SER A 160 17.29 4.12 1.20
CA SER A 160 17.76 3.51 2.45
C SER A 160 18.84 2.44 2.23
N CYS A 161 19.52 2.47 1.08
CA CYS A 161 20.68 1.61 0.76
C CYS A 161 22.00 2.33 1.05
#